data_AF-A0A7C0U1Q8-F1
#
_entry.id   AF-A0A7C0U1Q8-F1
#
_cell.length_a   1.000
_cell.length_b   1.000
_cell.length_c   1.000
_cell.angle_alpha   90.00
_cell.angle_beta   90.00
_cell.angle_gamma   90.00
#
_symmetry.space_group_name_H-M   'P 1'
#
loop_
_entity.id
_entity.type
_entity.pdbx_description
1 polymer ?
#
loop_
_entity_poly.entity_id
_entity_poly.type
_entity_poly.pdbx_seq_one_letter_code
_entity_poly.pdbx_strand_id
1 'polypeptide(L)'
;LIYDLGMEALVEIHNEADLEKALKADAKIIGINNRDLKTLKVDLKTSLKLVSKIPKEKIKVAESGINNSKDILTLKNAGFQAFLIGTSFMKAKDIKAKLKEFLTICE
;
A
#
# COMPACT_ATOMS: atom_id res chain seq x y z
N LEU A 1 -11.94 -14.97 -14.18
CA LEU A 1 -12.89 -15.06 -13.04
C LEU A 1 -13.10 -13.72 -12.33
N ILE A 2 -12.08 -13.10 -11.69
CA ILE A 2 -12.26 -11.84 -10.94
C ILE A 2 -12.88 -10.74 -11.83
N TYR A 3 -12.30 -10.52 -13.01
CA TYR A 3 -12.77 -9.52 -13.96
C TYR A 3 -14.13 -9.87 -14.58
N ASP A 4 -14.40 -11.15 -14.82
CA ASP A 4 -15.69 -11.62 -15.35
C ASP A 4 -16.84 -11.37 -14.37
N LEU A 5 -16.53 -11.22 -13.08
CA LEU A 5 -17.46 -10.87 -12.01
C LEU A 5 -17.54 -9.36 -11.76
N GLY A 6 -16.87 -8.52 -12.56
CA GLY A 6 -16.84 -7.07 -12.38
C GLY A 6 -16.04 -6.60 -11.16
N MET A 7 -15.16 -7.44 -10.62
CA MET A 7 -14.28 -7.10 -9.50
C MET A 7 -12.88 -6.72 -10.00
N GLU A 8 -12.13 -6.02 -9.16
CA GLU A 8 -10.71 -5.73 -9.35
C GLU A 8 -9.87 -6.51 -8.34
N ALA A 9 -8.66 -6.93 -8.76
CA ALA A 9 -7.73 -7.64 -7.90
C ALA A 9 -6.66 -6.67 -7.36
N LEU A 10 -6.61 -6.50 -6.04
CA LEU A 10 -5.43 -5.96 -5.36
C LEU A 10 -4.43 -7.10 -5.16
N VAL A 11 -3.36 -7.10 -5.95
CA VAL A 11 -2.32 -8.14 -5.87
C VAL A 11 -1.24 -7.71 -4.90
N GLU A 12 -1.21 -8.36 -3.74
CA GLU A 12 -0.27 -8.07 -2.65
C GLU A 12 1.11 -8.70 -2.91
N ILE A 13 2.18 -7.93 -2.68
CA ILE A 13 3.57 -8.35 -2.84
C ILE A 13 4.42 -7.95 -1.62
N HIS A 14 5.47 -8.73 -1.36
CA HIS A 14 6.38 -8.51 -0.23
C HIS A 14 7.84 -8.32 -0.65
N ASN A 15 8.19 -8.75 -1.86
CA ASN A 15 9.56 -8.78 -2.36
C ASN A 15 9.56 -8.75 -3.90
N GLU A 16 10.76 -8.78 -4.49
CA GLU A 16 10.94 -8.70 -5.94
C GLU A 16 10.41 -9.93 -6.69
N ALA A 17 10.51 -11.13 -6.11
CA ALA A 17 10.00 -12.35 -6.73
C ALA A 17 8.46 -12.34 -6.80
N ASP A 18 7.78 -11.74 -5.81
CA ASP A 18 6.34 -11.53 -5.86
C ASP A 18 5.97 -10.48 -6.91
N LEU A 19 6.75 -9.39 -7.01
CA LEU A 19 6.57 -8.37 -8.04
C LEU A 19 6.68 -8.98 -9.44
N GLU A 20 7.69 -9.81 -9.71
CA GLU A 20 7.83 -10.48 -11.01
C GLU A 20 6.60 -11.31 -11.36
N LYS A 21 6.03 -12.04 -10.39
CA LYS A 21 4.80 -12.82 -10.60
C LYS A 21 3.60 -11.91 -10.86
N ALA A 22 3.46 -10.83 -10.09
CA ALA A 22 2.38 -9.86 -10.26
C ALA A 22 2.41 -9.21 -11.66
N LEU A 23 3.61 -8.87 -12.15
CA LEU A 23 3.78 -8.32 -13.49
C LEU A 23 3.49 -9.35 -14.59
N LYS A 24 3.94 -10.60 -14.43
CA LYS A 24 3.60 -11.70 -15.37
C LYS A 24 2.10 -12.00 -15.42
N ALA A 25 1.39 -11.79 -14.31
CA ALA A 25 -0.06 -11.92 -14.22
C ALA A 25 -0.83 -10.68 -14.71
N ASP A 26 -0.12 -9.67 -15.24
CA ASP A 26 -0.67 -8.38 -15.66
C ASP A 26 -1.55 -7.70 -14.58
N ALA A 27 -1.13 -7.80 -13.31
CA ALA A 27 -1.83 -7.14 -12.21
C ALA A 27 -1.97 -5.64 -12.48
N LYS A 28 -3.19 -5.10 -12.35
CA LYS A 28 -3.49 -3.68 -12.54
C LYS A 28 -3.27 -2.86 -11.26
N ILE A 29 -3.60 -3.44 -10.11
CA ILE A 29 -3.46 -2.85 -8.79
C ILE A 29 -2.48 -3.72 -8.00
N ILE A 30 -1.36 -3.12 -7.59
CA ILE A 30 -0.30 -3.80 -6.85
C ILE A 30 -0.17 -3.17 -5.47
N GLY A 31 -0.33 -4.01 -4.44
CA GLY A 31 -0.17 -3.64 -3.05
C GLY A 31 1.18 -4.06 -2.51
N ILE A 32 1.97 -3.13 -1.97
CA ILE A 32 3.20 -3.49 -1.25
C ILE A 32 2.89 -3.55 0.24
N ASN A 33 2.93 -4.77 0.80
CA ASN A 33 2.75 -4.97 2.22
C ASN A 33 4.08 -4.86 2.97
N ASN A 34 4.18 -3.82 3.82
CA ASN A 34 5.37 -3.57 4.61
C ASN A 34 5.52 -4.53 5.80
N ARG A 35 4.55 -5.41 6.06
CA ARG A 35 4.61 -6.42 7.11
C ARG A 35 5.17 -7.73 6.56
N ASP A 36 6.25 -8.19 7.18
CA ASP A 36 6.70 -9.56 7.00
C ASP A 36 5.76 -10.52 7.74
N LEU A 37 5.13 -11.46 7.02
CA LEU A 37 4.13 -12.36 7.60
C LEU A 37 4.72 -13.45 8.51
N LYS A 38 6.03 -13.71 8.43
CA LYS A 38 6.72 -14.71 9.27
C LYS A 38 7.16 -14.13 10.61
N THR A 39 7.62 -12.89 10.60
CA THR A 39 8.23 -12.19 11.75
C THR A 39 7.33 -11.11 12.35
N LEU A 40 6.27 -10.73 11.63
CA LEU A 40 5.34 -9.64 11.94
C LEU A 40 5.99 -8.25 12.01
N LYS A 41 7.28 -8.14 11.67
CA LYS A 41 8.00 -6.88 11.59
C LYS A 41 7.44 -6.04 10.45
N VAL A 42 7.37 -4.73 10.69
CA VAL A 42 6.86 -3.77 9.72
C VAL A 42 7.97 -2.80 9.35
N ASP A 43 8.27 -2.66 8.07
CA ASP A 43 9.30 -1.75 7.57
C ASP A 43 8.86 -1.05 6.28
N LEU A 44 8.60 0.26 6.36
CA LEU A 44 8.23 1.09 5.20
C LEU A 44 9.31 1.12 4.12
N LYS A 45 10.57 0.76 4.44
CA LYS A 45 11.64 0.66 3.44
C LYS A 45 11.34 -0.39 2.37
N THR A 46 10.51 -1.39 2.65
CA THR A 46 10.06 -2.36 1.64
C THR A 46 9.32 -1.66 0.51
N SER A 47 8.33 -0.82 0.85
CA SER A 47 7.63 0.04 -0.12
C SER A 47 8.59 0.92 -0.90
N LEU A 48 9.50 1.62 -0.23
CA LEU A 48 10.43 2.55 -0.87
C LEU A 48 11.41 1.87 -1.83
N LYS A 49 11.79 0.62 -1.56
CA LYS A 49 12.69 -0.18 -2.44
C LYS A 49 11.96 -0.71 -3.68
N LEU A 50 10.71 -1.11 -3.53
CA LEU A 50 9.97 -1.80 -4.60
C LEU A 50 9.20 -0.85 -5.53
N VAL A 51 8.75 0.30 -5.03
CA VAL A 51 7.85 1.21 -5.77
C VAL A 51 8.41 1.69 -7.11
N SER A 52 9.73 1.89 -7.21
CA SER A 52 10.43 2.34 -8.42
C SER A 52 10.50 1.26 -9.50
N LYS A 53 10.35 -0.02 -9.11
CA LYS A 53 10.33 -1.18 -10.02
C LYS A 53 8.95 -1.46 -10.58
N ILE A 54 7.90 -0.86 -9.99
CA ILE A 54 6.54 -0.99 -10.50
C ILE A 54 6.33 0.01 -11.65
N PRO A 55 5.86 -0.44 -12.83
CA PRO A 55 5.54 0.43 -13.95
C PRO A 55 4.55 1.55 -13.58
N LYS A 56 4.64 2.70 -14.27
CA LYS A 56 3.89 3.92 -13.89
C LYS A 56 2.39 3.81 -14.14
N GLU A 57 1.97 2.94 -15.06
CA GLU A 57 0.60 2.68 -15.45
C GLU A 57 -0.17 1.80 -14.45
N LYS A 58 0.54 1.16 -13.51
CA LYS A 58 -0.09 0.34 -12.46
C LYS A 58 -0.46 1.20 -11.26
N ILE A 59 -1.59 0.91 -10.62
CA ILE A 59 -1.99 1.55 -9.37
C ILE A 59 -1.17 0.93 -8.24
N LYS A 60 -0.51 1.78 -7.44
CA LYS A 60 0.37 1.36 -6.35
C LYS A 60 -0.31 1.67 -5.02
N VAL A 61 -0.51 0.63 -4.22
CA VAL A 61 -1.10 0.71 -2.88
C VAL A 61 -0.03 0.41 -1.85
N ALA A 62 0.14 1.29 -0.86
CA ALA A 62 1.01 1.00 0.29
C ALA A 62 0.18 0.43 1.45
N GLU A 63 0.67 -0.65 2.04
CA GLU A 63 -0.04 -1.37 3.10
C GLU A 63 0.84 -1.61 4.32
N SER A 64 0.22 -1.65 5.50
CA SER A 64 0.88 -1.80 6.81
C SER A 64 1.89 -0.68 7.16
N GLY A 65 1.98 -0.36 8.46
CA GLY A 65 3.02 0.55 8.96
C GLY A 65 2.76 2.05 8.79
N ILE A 66 1.58 2.42 8.30
CA ILE A 66 1.17 3.82 8.12
C ILE A 66 0.46 4.28 9.41
N ASN A 67 1.14 5.12 10.19
CA ASN A 67 0.70 5.53 11.53
C ASN A 67 0.24 6.99 11.58
N ASN A 68 0.79 7.84 10.73
CA ASN A 68 0.59 9.28 10.73
C ASN A 68 0.66 9.85 9.30
N SER A 69 0.26 11.11 9.14
CA SER A 69 0.26 11.80 7.84
C SER A 69 1.64 11.97 7.21
N LYS A 70 2.73 11.97 8.00
CA LYS A 70 4.09 12.04 7.45
C LYS A 70 4.44 10.76 6.70
N ASP A 71 4.01 9.59 7.21
CA ASP A 71 4.22 8.31 6.54
C ASP A 71 3.53 8.31 5.16
N ILE A 72 2.29 8.81 5.10
CA ILE A 72 1.54 8.93 3.85
C ILE A 72 2.22 9.91 2.90
N LEU A 73 2.70 11.06 3.38
CA LEU A 73 3.41 12.04 2.55
C LEU A 73 4.70 11.44 1.96
N THR A 74 5.48 10.72 2.76
CA THR A 74 6.69 10.02 2.30
C THR A 74 6.36 9.02 1.19
N LEU A 75 5.31 8.22 1.35
CA LEU A 75 4.90 7.22 0.37
C LEU A 75 4.27 7.86 -0.89
N LYS A 76 3.45 8.92 -0.74
CA LYS A 76 2.91 9.72 -1.84
C LYS A 76 4.04 10.28 -2.70
N ASN A 77 5.06 10.87 -2.07
CA ASN A 77 6.24 11.39 -2.77
C ASN A 77 7.08 10.30 -3.45
N ALA A 78 7.02 9.05 -2.95
CA ALA A 78 7.66 7.90 -3.59
C ALA A 78 6.87 7.34 -4.79
N GLY A 79 5.65 7.83 -5.04
CA GLY A 79 4.84 7.48 -6.20
C GLY A 79 3.65 6.56 -5.92
N PHE A 80 3.24 6.38 -4.66
CA PHE A 80 2.01 5.66 -4.31
C PHE A 80 0.76 6.53 -4.52
N GLN A 81 -0.31 5.94 -5.03
CA GLN A 81 -1.61 6.61 -5.24
C GLN A 81 -2.64 6.28 -4.17
N ALA A 82 -2.49 5.15 -3.48
CA ALA A 82 -3.47 4.68 -2.50
C ALA A 82 -2.79 4.04 -1.28
N PHE A 83 -3.56 3.98 -0.19
CA PHE A 83 -3.09 3.53 1.12
C PHE A 83 -4.14 2.64 1.77
N LEU A 84 -3.74 1.45 2.22
CA LEU A 84 -4.59 0.56 3.01
C LEU A 84 -4.16 0.64 4.47
N ILE A 85 -5.01 1.24 5.30
CA ILE A 85 -4.70 1.54 6.70
C ILE A 85 -5.78 0.94 7.60
N GLY A 86 -5.39 0.04 8.49
CA GLY A 86 -6.29 -0.61 9.45
C GLY A 86 -5.93 -0.29 10.90
N THR A 87 -4.78 -0.80 11.37
CA THR A 87 -4.37 -0.74 12.79
C THR A 87 -4.41 0.68 13.39
N SER A 88 -4.01 1.69 12.63
CA SER A 88 -3.99 3.08 13.08
C SER A 88 -5.39 3.64 13.34
N PHE A 89 -6.38 3.26 12.53
CA PHE A 89 -7.79 3.59 12.78
C PHE A 89 -8.35 2.76 13.93
N MET A 90 -8.06 1.46 13.97
CA MET A 90 -8.58 0.58 15.02
C MET A 90 -8.10 0.94 16.43
N LYS A 91 -6.91 1.55 16.55
CA LYS A 91 -6.36 2.04 17.82
C LYS A 91 -6.75 3.48 18.15
N ALA A 92 -7.38 4.20 17.22
CA ALA A 92 -7.75 5.58 17.44
C ALA A 92 -8.92 5.69 18.42
N LYS A 93 -8.82 6.62 19.38
CA LYS A 93 -9.96 6.98 20.25
C LYS A 93 -11.09 7.65 19.46
N ASP A 94 -10.73 8.38 18.40
CA ASP A 94 -11.66 9.02 17.48
C ASP A 94 -11.18 8.75 16.03
N ILE A 95 -11.90 7.85 15.35
CA ILE A 95 -11.61 7.47 13.96
C ILE A 95 -11.79 8.66 13.01
N LYS A 96 -12.78 9.52 13.26
CA LYS A 96 -13.08 10.68 12.41
C LYS A 96 -11.96 11.72 12.50
N ALA A 97 -11.47 11.98 13.71
CA ALA A 97 -10.30 12.84 13.90
C ALA A 97 -9.06 12.26 13.21
N LYS A 98 -8.84 10.94 13.34
CA LYS A 98 -7.69 10.27 12.69
C LYS A 98 -7.76 10.31 11.16
N LEU A 99 -8.96 10.15 10.59
CA LEU A 99 -9.17 10.26 9.15
C LEU A 99 -8.89 11.69 8.66
N LYS A 100 -9.38 12.71 9.39
CA LYS A 100 -9.06 14.11 9.07
C LYS A 100 -7.57 14.40 9.09
N GLU A 101 -6.85 13.87 10.08
CA GLU A 101 -5.38 13.97 10.15
C GLU A 101 -4.74 13.44 8.86
N PHE A 102 -5.16 12.28 8.36
CA PHE A 102 -4.59 11.69 7.15
C PHE A 102 -4.95 12.45 5.87
N LEU A 103 -6.14 13.06 5.81
CA LEU A 103 -6.61 13.75 4.60
C LEU A 103 -5.97 15.13 4.39
N THR A 104 -5.47 15.80 5.43
CA THR A 104 -4.88 17.16 5.30
C THR A 104 -3.64 17.25 4.41
N ILE A 105 -3.01 16.12 4.10
CA ILE A 105 -1.83 16.03 3.21
C ILE A 105 -2.19 15.45 1.81
N CYS A 106 -3.45 15.07 1.62
CA CYS A 106 -3.95 14.52 0.37
C CYS A 106 -4.44 15.59 -0.60
N GLU A 107 -4.80 16.77 -0.08
CA GLU A 107 -4.99 18.02 -0.83
C GLU A 107 -3.70 18.47 -1.54
#